data_AF-V4Y8A9-F1
#
_entry.id   AF-V4Y8A9-F1
#
_cell.length_a   1.000
_cell.length_b   1.000
_cell.length_c   1.000
_cell.angle_alpha   90.00
_cell.angle_beta   90.00
_cell.angle_gamma   90.00
#
_symmetry.space_group_name_H-M   'P 1'
#
loop_
_entity.id
_entity.type
_entity.pdbx_description
1 polymer ?
#
loop_
_entity_poly.entity_id
_entity_poly.type
_entity_poly.pdbx_seq_one_letter_code
_entity_poly.pdbx_strand_id
1 'polypeptide(L)'
;MVASAASFSPAPALGLPVAALNLPALLAAVGTLVGLLVLLRAVLAGEAHAGLPLLNGGAVGGYLLGSVLAGVPLVTAVGLAPYL
;
A
#
# COMPACT_ATOMS: atom_id res chain seq x y z
N MET A 1 6.94 2.25 1.48
CA MET A 1 5.86 2.16 0.48
C MET A 1 5.05 3.45 0.36
N VAL A 2 4.40 3.94 1.43
CA VAL A 2 3.50 5.11 1.38
C VAL A 2 4.14 6.35 0.73
N ALA A 3 5.30 6.79 1.20
CA ALA A 3 6.01 7.95 0.63
C ALA A 3 6.33 7.73 -0.86
N SER A 4 6.82 6.54 -1.22
CA SER A 4 7.10 6.18 -2.62
C SER A 4 5.84 6.23 -3.49
N ALA A 5 4.71 5.69 -3.01
CA ALA A 5 3.45 5.75 -3.75
C ALA A 5 2.95 7.19 -3.92
N ALA A 6 3.11 8.05 -2.91
CA ALA A 6 2.74 9.46 -2.99
C ALA A 6 3.60 10.24 -3.99
N SER A 7 4.88 9.88 -4.13
CA SER A 7 5.81 10.58 -5.03
C SER A 7 5.83 10.04 -6.46
N PHE A 8 5.64 8.73 -6.66
CA PHE A 8 5.92 8.06 -7.94
C PHE A 8 4.70 7.42 -8.60
N SER A 9 3.57 7.28 -7.89
CA SER A 9 2.36 6.77 -8.53
C SER A 9 1.81 7.80 -9.53
N PRO A 10 1.33 7.38 -10.72
CA PRO A 10 0.66 8.27 -11.66
C PRO A 10 -0.77 8.64 -11.22
N ALA A 11 -1.27 8.09 -10.10
CA ALA A 11 -2.60 8.39 -9.58
C ALA A 11 -2.71 9.87 -9.19
N PRO A 12 -3.86 10.52 -9.47
CA PRO A 12 -4.10 11.91 -9.07
C PRO A 12 -3.98 12.11 -7.56
N ALA A 13 -3.47 13.27 -7.17
CA ALA A 13 -3.47 13.70 -5.77
C ALA A 13 -4.90 13.97 -5.29
N LEU A 14 -5.17 13.70 -4.01
CA LEU A 14 -6.47 13.90 -3.36
C LEU A 14 -6.73 15.38 -3.00
N GLY A 15 -5.80 16.29 -3.29
CA GLY A 15 -5.96 17.73 -3.03
C GLY A 15 -5.91 18.12 -1.55
N LEU A 16 -5.35 17.28 -0.68
CA LEU A 16 -5.20 17.58 0.74
C LEU A 16 -3.97 18.47 0.99
N PRO A 17 -4.00 19.37 1.99
CA PRO A 17 -2.87 20.26 2.32
C PRO A 17 -1.67 19.53 2.96
N VAL A 18 -1.72 18.20 3.09
CA VAL A 18 -0.70 17.37 3.74
C VAL A 18 -0.12 16.40 2.72
N ALA A 19 1.04 16.75 2.15
CA ALA A 19 1.75 16.01 1.09
C ALA A 19 0.92 15.74 -0.19
N ALA A 20 1.59 15.31 -1.26
CA ALA A 20 0.93 14.85 -2.49
C ALA A 20 0.25 13.48 -2.29
N LEU A 21 -0.63 13.38 -1.28
CA LEU A 21 -1.31 12.14 -0.94
C LEU A 21 -2.26 11.76 -2.09
N ASN A 22 -2.06 10.56 -2.62
CA ASN A 22 -2.94 9.95 -3.62
C ASN A 22 -3.57 8.67 -3.05
N LEU A 23 -4.57 8.14 -3.76
CA LEU A 23 -5.33 6.97 -3.30
C LEU A 23 -4.45 5.72 -3.07
N PRO A 24 -3.47 5.38 -3.93
CA PRO A 24 -2.55 4.25 -3.70
C PRO A 24 -1.71 4.41 -2.43
N ALA A 25 -1.20 5.61 -2.15
CA ALA A 25 -0.44 5.89 -0.93
C ALA A 25 -1.30 5.76 0.33
N LEU A 26 -2.52 6.30 0.29
CA LEU A 26 -3.48 6.19 1.39
C LEU A 26 -3.80 4.73 1.70
N LEU A 27 -4.17 3.94 0.68
CA LEU A 27 -4.51 2.54 0.89
C LEU A 27 -3.30 1.67 1.23
N ALA A 28 -2.09 2.01 0.79
CA ALA A 28 -0.88 1.37 1.29
C ALA A 28 -0.68 1.60 2.79
N ALA A 29 -0.96 2.81 3.28
CA ALA A 29 -0.89 3.13 4.71
C ALA A 29 -1.94 2.33 5.50
N VAL A 30 -3.19 2.34 5.04
CA VAL A 30 -4.29 1.56 5.64
C VAL A 30 -3.96 0.07 5.64
N GLY A 31 -3.47 -0.47 4.54
CA GLY A 31 -3.07 -1.87 4.43
C GLY A 31 -1.95 -2.24 5.41
N THR A 32 -0.97 -1.35 5.61
CA THR A 32 0.09 -1.54 6.62
C THR A 32 -0.50 -1.59 8.03
N LEU A 33 -1.44 -0.68 8.34
CA LEU A 33 -2.11 -0.66 9.64
C LEU A 33 -2.95 -1.92 9.87
N VAL A 34 -3.67 -2.40 8.85
CA VAL A 34 -4.40 -3.68 8.94
C VAL A 34 -3.43 -4.84 9.16
N GLY A 35 -2.31 -4.88 8.43
CA GLY A 35 -1.25 -5.87 8.64
C GLY A 35 -0.68 -5.83 10.06
N LEU A 36 -0.47 -4.63 10.59
CA LEU A 36 -0.04 -4.43 11.97
C LEU A 36 -1.08 -4.93 12.98
N LEU A 37 -2.37 -4.61 12.79
CA LEU A 37 -3.43 -5.07 13.68
C LEU A 37 -3.53 -6.61 13.69
N VAL A 38 -3.42 -7.24 12.53
CA VAL A 38 -3.38 -8.71 12.41
C VAL A 38 -2.16 -9.27 13.13
N LEU A 39 -0.98 -8.67 12.92
CA LEU A 39 0.25 -9.08 13.60
C LEU A 39 0.13 -8.94 15.12
N LEU A 40 -0.40 -7.83 15.62
CA LEU A 40 -0.57 -7.62 17.06
C LEU A 40 -1.54 -8.62 17.66
N ARG A 41 -2.67 -8.92 16.99
CA ARG A 41 -3.58 -9.99 17.40
C ARG A 41 -2.86 -11.33 17.54
N ALA A 42 -2.02 -11.65 16.58
CA ALA A 42 -1.21 -12.85 16.52
C ALA A 42 -0.17 -12.94 17.66
N VAL A 43 0.55 -11.84 17.89
CA VAL A 43 1.52 -11.70 18.98
C VAL A 43 0.85 -11.84 20.35
N LEU A 44 -0.29 -11.17 20.55
CA LEU A 44 -1.05 -11.25 21.79
C LEU A 44 -1.63 -12.66 22.05
N ALA A 45 -1.87 -13.43 20.99
CA ALA A 45 -2.27 -14.84 21.09
C ALA A 45 -1.09 -15.79 21.39
N GLY A 46 0.15 -15.30 21.45
CA GLY A 46 1.34 -16.13 21.72
C GLY A 46 1.81 -16.98 20.53
N GLU A 47 1.27 -16.72 19.35
CA GLU A 47 1.55 -17.50 18.14
C GLU A 47 2.81 -17.00 17.43
N ALA A 48 3.60 -17.92 16.85
CA ALA A 48 4.79 -17.56 16.08
C ALA A 48 4.40 -16.84 14.77
N HIS A 49 4.91 -15.62 14.58
CA HIS A 49 4.57 -14.82 13.41
C HIS A 49 5.77 -14.08 12.83
N ALA A 50 5.92 -14.15 11.51
CA ALA A 50 6.83 -13.29 10.78
C ALA A 50 6.13 -11.92 10.58
N GLY A 51 6.54 -10.91 11.35
CA GLY A 51 5.90 -9.59 11.31
C GLY A 51 6.03 -8.87 9.96
N LEU A 52 7.20 -8.98 9.33
CA LEU A 52 7.50 -8.30 8.07
C LEU A 52 6.56 -8.72 6.91
N PRO A 53 6.25 -10.01 6.67
CA PRO A 53 5.25 -10.42 5.69
C PRO A 53 3.88 -9.76 5.85
N LEU A 54 3.35 -9.64 7.07
CA LEU A 54 2.02 -9.03 7.29
C LEU A 54 2.04 -7.53 7.03
N LEU A 55 3.06 -6.83 7.53
CA LEU A 55 3.22 -5.39 7.36
C LEU A 55 3.46 -5.02 5.88
N ASN A 56 4.45 -5.65 5.25
CA ASN A 56 4.81 -5.38 3.86
C ASN A 56 3.73 -5.88 2.90
N GLY A 57 3.16 -7.07 3.15
CA GLY A 57 2.07 -7.62 2.35
C GLY A 57 0.84 -6.73 2.40
N GLY A 58 0.49 -6.21 3.58
CA GLY A 58 -0.58 -5.21 3.73
C GLY A 58 -0.28 -3.92 2.95
N ALA A 59 0.94 -3.40 3.04
CA ALA A 59 1.35 -2.20 2.29
C ALA A 59 1.26 -2.39 0.77
N VAL A 60 1.77 -3.51 0.25
CA VAL A 60 1.76 -3.84 -1.19
C VAL A 60 0.33 -4.08 -1.66
N GLY A 61 -0.45 -4.88 -0.93
CA GLY A 61 -1.85 -5.16 -1.26
C GLY A 61 -2.71 -3.89 -1.29
N GLY A 62 -2.53 -3.02 -0.28
CA GLY A 62 -3.19 -1.73 -0.24
C GLY A 62 -2.80 -0.80 -1.40
N TYR A 63 -1.51 -0.75 -1.74
CA TYR A 63 -1.03 -0.01 -2.91
C TYR A 63 -1.66 -0.50 -4.21
N LEU A 64 -1.65 -1.82 -4.46
CA LEU A 64 -2.20 -2.40 -5.69
C LEU A 64 -3.71 -2.17 -5.80
N LEU A 65 -4.44 -2.38 -4.71
CA LEU A 65 -5.88 -2.11 -4.65
C LEU A 65 -6.17 -0.63 -4.92
N GLY A 66 -5.43 0.28 -4.26
CA GLY A 66 -5.60 1.72 -4.46
C GLY A 66 -5.22 2.19 -5.86
N SER A 67 -4.21 1.57 -6.49
CA SER A 67 -3.83 1.83 -7.88
C SER A 67 -4.97 1.47 -8.83
N VAL A 68 -5.53 0.28 -8.71
CA VAL A 68 -6.65 -0.15 -9.57
C VAL A 68 -7.88 0.75 -9.38
N LEU A 69 -8.22 1.09 -8.13
CA LEU A 69 -9.34 2.00 -7.84
C LEU A 69 -9.11 3.42 -8.37
N ALA A 70 -7.86 3.87 -8.44
CA ALA A 70 -7.48 5.15 -9.04
C ALA A 70 -7.39 5.11 -10.57
N GLY A 71 -7.71 3.97 -11.21
CA GLY A 71 -7.63 3.79 -12.66
C GLY A 71 -6.21 3.52 -13.18
N VAL A 72 -5.24 3.23 -12.30
CA VAL A 72 -3.87 2.86 -12.68
C VAL A 72 -3.83 1.35 -12.99
N PRO A 73 -3.48 0.94 -14.23
CA PRO A 73 -3.38 -0.47 -14.59
C PRO A 73 -2.34 -1.21 -13.73
N LEU A 74 -2.60 -2.48 -13.41
CA LEU A 74 -1.66 -3.29 -12.61
C LEU A 74 -0.28 -3.38 -13.24
N VAL A 75 -0.19 -3.57 -14.56
CA VAL A 75 1.09 -3.62 -15.30
C VAL A 75 1.93 -2.35 -15.11
N THR A 76 1.28 -1.19 -15.03
CA THR A 76 1.93 0.09 -14.71
C THR A 76 2.28 0.15 -13.23
N ALA A 77 1.36 -0.24 -12.34
CA ALA A 77 1.57 -0.18 -10.90
C ALA A 77 2.75 -1.05 -10.42
N VAL A 78 3.00 -2.19 -11.07
CA VAL A 78 4.14 -3.07 -10.77
C VAL A 78 5.41 -2.71 -11.56
N GLY A 79 5.36 -1.68 -12.42
CA GLY A 79 6.52 -1.20 -13.18
C GLY A 79 6.91 -2.05 -14.39
N LEU A 80 6.01 -2.90 -14.89
CA LEU A 80 6.26 -3.76 -16.05
C LEU A 80 5.82 -3.15 -17.39
N ALA A 81 5.03 -2.07 -17.37
CA ALA A 81 4.52 -1.42 -18.58
C ALA A 81 5.60 -1.05 -19.63
N PRO A 82 6.83 -0.63 -19.28
CA PRO A 82 7.87 -0.35 -20.29
C PRO A 82 8.40 -1.58 -21.05
N TYR A 83 8.07 -2.79 -20.60
CA TYR A 83 8.57 -4.06 -21.16
C TYR A 83 7.51 -4.89 -21.89
N LEU A 84 6.26 -4.38 -21.99
CA LEU A 84 5.13 -4.99 -22.69
C LEU A 84 4.72 -4.12 -23.88
#